data_AF-A0A537URX3-F1
#
_entry.id   AF-A0A537URX3-F1
#
_cell.length_a   1.000
_cell.length_b   1.000
_cell.length_c   1.000
_cell.angle_alpha   90.00
_cell.angle_beta   90.00
_cell.angle_gamma   90.00
#
_symmetry.space_group_name_H-M   'P 1'
#
loop_
_entity.id
_entity.type
_entity.pdbx_description
1 polymer ?
#
loop_
_entity_poly.entity_id
_entity_poly.type
_entity_poly.pdbx_seq_one_letter_code
_entity_poly.pdbx_strand_id
1 'polypeptide(L)' 'GIGAPRNTPAEIVDTLNREINAGLTDPKIKARLVELGGTLSAGSPAAFEKFIADDAEKWAKVIKFAGVKAQ' A
#
# COMPACT_ATOMS: atom_id res chain seq x y z
N GLY A 1 -1.20 0.49 -2.65
CA GLY A 1 -1.97 -0.30 -1.66
C GLY A 1 -3.43 0.11 -1.68
N ILE A 2 -4.25 -0.48 -0.81
CA ILE A 2 -5.67 -0.16 -0.66
C ILE A 2 -5.88 0.49 0.71
N GLY A 3 -6.67 1.56 0.77
CA GLY A 3 -7.05 2.25 2.01
C GLY A 3 -8.55 2.21 2.25
N ALA A 4 -8.95 2.34 3.51
CA ALA A 4 -10.34 2.42 3.96
C ALA A 4 -10.52 3.64 4.88
N PRO A 5 -11.76 4.12 5.11
CA PRO A 5 -12.03 5.20 6.07
C PRO A 5 -11.42 4.94 7.46
N ARG A 6 -11.01 6.02 8.16
CA ARG A 6 -10.27 5.97 9.43
C ARG A 6 -10.90 5.07 10.53
N ASN A 7 -12.21 4.87 10.48
CA ASN A 7 -12.95 4.12 11.50
C ASN A 7 -13.59 2.83 10.95
N THR A 8 -13.09 2.32 9.81
CA THR A 8 -13.51 0.98 9.36
C THR A 8 -13.12 -0.05 10.42
N PRO A 9 -14.06 -0.92 10.86
CA PRO A 9 -13.77 -1.92 11.88
C PRO A 9 -12.62 -2.86 11.48
N ALA A 10 -11.81 -3.27 12.46
CA ALA A 10 -10.62 -4.07 12.24
C ALA A 10 -10.95 -5.39 11.52
N GLU A 11 -12.05 -6.04 11.88
CA GLU A 11 -12.49 -7.30 11.25
C GLU A 11 -12.80 -7.15 9.76
N ILE A 12 -13.25 -5.98 9.32
CA ILE A 12 -13.50 -5.66 7.92
C ILE A 12 -12.17 -5.44 7.20
N VAL A 13 -11.24 -4.71 7.81
CA VAL A 13 -9.89 -4.51 7.26
C VAL A 13 -9.17 -5.85 7.10
N ASP A 14 -9.24 -6.72 8.11
CA ASP A 14 -8.63 -8.04 8.09
C ASP A 14 -9.23 -8.93 7.00
N THR A 15 -10.55 -8.91 6.86
CA THR A 15 -11.25 -9.63 5.79
C THR A 15 -10.81 -9.14 4.42
N LEU A 16 -10.82 -7.83 4.18
CA LEU A 16 -10.38 -7.25 2.91
C LEU A 16 -8.92 -7.60 2.61
N ASN A 17 -8.03 -7.48 3.59
CA ASN A 17 -6.62 -7.80 3.40
C ASN A 17 -6.41 -9.27 3.03
N ARG A 18 -7.13 -10.19 3.69
CA ARG A 18 -7.07 -11.62 3.38
C ARG A 18 -7.51 -11.90 1.94
N GLU A 19 -8.67 -11.38 1.53
CA GLU A 19 -9.19 -11.63 0.18
C GLU A 19 -8.32 -10.97 -0.91
N ILE A 20 -7.78 -9.77 -0.65
CA ILE A 20 -6.82 -9.12 -1.55
C ILE A 20 -5.57 -9.97 -1.71
N ASN A 21 -4.98 -10.43 -0.61
CA ASN A 21 -3.79 -11.28 -0.65
C ASN A 21 -4.06 -12.60 -1.36
N ALA A 22 -5.24 -13.20 -1.17
CA ALA A 22 -5.65 -14.39 -1.92
C ALA A 22 -5.73 -14.10 -3.43
N GLY A 23 -6.36 -12.99 -3.83
CA GLY A 23 -6.44 -12.56 -5.23
C GLY A 23 -5.06 -12.33 -5.89
N LEU A 24 -4.07 -11.88 -5.13
CA LEU A 24 -2.70 -11.72 -5.64
C LEU A 24 -2.00 -13.06 -5.97
N THR A 25 -2.53 -14.18 -5.50
CA THR A 25 -2.04 -15.53 -5.86
C THR A 25 -2.62 -16.04 -7.18
N ASP A 26 -3.70 -15.43 -7.69
CA ASP A 26 -4.30 -15.80 -8.96
C ASP A 26 -3.31 -15.49 -10.12
N PRO A 27 -2.97 -16.48 -10.97
CA PRO A 27 -1.99 -16.29 -12.04
C PRO A 27 -2.38 -15.23 -13.07
N LYS A 28 -3.68 -15.05 -13.35
CA LYS A 28 -4.18 -14.08 -14.31
C LYS A 28 -4.09 -12.66 -13.74
N ILE A 29 -4.44 -12.48 -12.47
CA ILE A 29 -4.26 -11.20 -11.76
C ILE A 29 -2.78 -10.85 -11.70
N LYS A 30 -1.93 -11.81 -11.32
CA LYS A 30 -0.49 -11.62 -11.25
C LYS A 30 0.12 -11.24 -12.60
N ALA A 31 -0.21 -11.98 -13.65
CA ALA A 31 0.28 -11.68 -15.00
C ALA A 31 -0.13 -10.27 -15.43
N ARG A 32 -1.40 -9.89 -15.21
CA ARG A 32 -1.90 -8.58 -15.60
C ARG A 32 -1.20 -7.43 -14.86
N LEU A 33 -0.96 -7.58 -13.56
CA LEU A 33 -0.27 -6.56 -12.78
C LEU A 33 1.20 -6.42 -13.18
N VAL A 34 1.88 -7.52 -13.50
CA VAL A 34 3.26 -7.51 -14.01
C VAL A 34 3.34 -6.87 -15.40
N GLU A 35 2.41 -7.18 -16.32
CA GLU A 35 2.33 -6.54 -17.65
C GLU A 35 2.21 -5.02 -17.57
N LEU A 36 1.53 -4.51 -16.54
CA LEU A 36 1.38 -3.08 -16.28
C LEU A 36 2.61 -2.45 -15.60
N GLY A 37 3.72 -3.21 -15.45
CA GLY A 37 4.94 -2.77 -14.77
C GLY A 37 4.88 -2.83 -13.25
N GLY A 38 3.83 -3.44 -12.70
CA GLY A 38 3.65 -3.60 -11.26
C GLY A 38 4.55 -4.69 -10.68
N THR A 39 5.02 -4.47 -9.45
CA THR A 39 5.60 -5.53 -8.61
C THR A 39 4.62 -5.85 -7.50
N LEU A 40 4.32 -7.14 -7.32
CA LEU A 40 3.40 -7.57 -6.29
C LEU A 40 4.08 -7.61 -4.92
N SER A 41 3.40 -7.08 -3.92
CA SER A 41 3.77 -7.22 -2.52
C SER A 41 2.50 -7.52 -1.73
N ALA A 42 2.47 -8.71 -1.12
CA ALA A 42 1.45 -9.10 -0.15
C ALA A 42 1.99 -8.84 1.25
N GLY A 43 1.11 -8.49 2.18
CA GLY A 43 1.52 -8.14 3.54
C GLY A 43 0.36 -8.02 4.51
N SER A 44 0.64 -7.53 5.71
CA SER A 44 -0.36 -7.20 6.72
C SER A 44 -0.76 -5.72 6.65
N PRO A 45 -1.95 -5.34 7.15
CA PRO A 45 -2.34 -3.94 7.24
C PRO A 45 -1.34 -3.11 8.05
N ALA A 46 -0.85 -3.65 9.16
CA ALA A 46 0.15 -3.00 10.02
C ALA A 46 1.50 -2.78 9.32
N ALA A 47 1.95 -3.74 8.51
CA ALA A 47 3.18 -3.57 7.72
C ALA A 47 3.02 -2.45 6.68
N PHE A 48 1.85 -2.36 6.04
CA PHE A 48 1.56 -1.31 5.08
C PHE A 48 1.41 0.07 5.76
N GLU A 49 0.78 0.14 6.94
CA GLU A 49 0.71 1.36 7.75
C GLU A 49 2.12 1.88 8.10
N LYS A 50 2.99 0.98 8.58
CA LYS A 50 4.38 1.33 8.87
C LYS A 50 5.11 1.84 7.62
N PHE A 51 4.96 1.15 6.49
CA PHE A 51 5.58 1.58 5.23
C PHE A 51 5.17 3.01 4.86
N ILE A 52 3.87 3.33 4.94
CA ILE A 52 3.38 4.68 4.64
C ILE A 52 3.96 5.72 5.61
N ALA A 53 4.03 5.42 6.90
CA ALA A 53 4.59 6.33 7.89
C ALA A 53 6.09 6.60 7.63
N ASP A 54 6.86 5.55 7.38
CA ASP A 54 8.30 5.63 7.10
C ASP A 54 8.57 6.42 5.81
N ASP A 55 7.80 6.16 4.75
CA ASP A 55 7.91 6.87 3.48
C ASP A 55 7.51 8.34 3.61
N ALA A 56 6.44 8.65 4.35
CA ALA A 56 6.03 10.02 4.62
C ALA A 56 7.14 10.81 5.34
N GLU A 57 7.76 10.21 6.35
CA GLU A 57 8.89 10.83 7.06
C GLU A 57 10.09 11.05 6.13
N LYS A 58 10.46 10.03 5.36
CA LYS A 58 11.58 10.10 4.41
C LYS A 58 11.36 11.22 3.39
N TRP A 59 10.19 11.26 2.76
CA TRP A 59 9.92 12.24 1.71
C TRP A 59 9.72 13.64 2.26
N ALA A 60 9.19 13.81 3.47
CA ALA A 60 9.16 15.11 4.15
C ALA A 60 10.57 15.70 4.32
N LYS A 61 11.56 14.87 4.71
CA LYS A 61 12.97 15.28 4.81
C LYS A 61 13.54 15.70 3.46
N VAL A 62 13.28 14.92 2.41
CA VAL A 62 13.75 15.21 1.04
C VAL A 62 13.16 16.53 0.54
N ILE A 63 11.85 16.73 0.68
CA ILE A 63 11.16 17.96 0.26
C ILE A 63 11.76 19.18 0.96
N LYS A 64 11.95 19.09 2.29
CA LYS A 64 12.55 20.16 3.08
C LYS A 64 13.97 20.47 2.63
N PHE A 65 14.78 19.45 2.39
CA PHE A 65 16.16 19.59 1.94
C PHE A 65 16.24 20.23 0.54
N ALA A 66 15.38 19.80 -0.38
CA ALA A 66 15.37 20.29 -1.76
C ALA A 66 14.66 21.64 -1.95
N GLY A 67 14.00 22.18 -0.90
CA GLY A 67 13.26 23.44 -0.98
C GLY A 67 12.02 23.39 -1.89
N VAL A 68 11.51 22.18 -2.17
CA VAL A 68 10.36 21.97 -3.06
C VAL A 68 9.08 22.39 -2.34
N LYS A 69 8.17 23.04 -3.06
CA LYS A 69 6.82 23.39 -2.59
C LYS A 69 5.78 22.73 -3.49
N ALA A 70 4.66 22.32 -2.90
CA ALA A 70 3.49 21.97 -3.68
C ALA A 70 3.00 23.23 -4.44
N GLN A 71 2.59 23.04 -5.70
CA GLN A 71 1.93 24.09 -6.49
C GLN A 71 0.50 24.31 -6.03
#